data_AF-A0A3D3EU68-F1
#
_entry.id   AF-A0A3D3EU68-F1
#
_cell.length_a   1.000
_cell.length_b   1.000
_cell.length_c   1.000
_cell.angle_alpha   90.00
_cell.angle_beta   90.00
_cell.angle_gamma   90.00
#
_symmetry.space_group_name_H-M   'P 1'
#
loop_
_entity.id
_entity.type
_entity.pdbx_description
1 polymer ?
#
loop_
_entity_poly.entity_id
_entity_poly.type
_entity_poly.pdbx_seq_one_letter_code
_entity_poly.pdbx_strand_id
1 'polypeptide(L)'
;MFTDQRLTQAYNNAKVLLFDDHSKFIFFSDSHRGDDSVSDEFARNQNLFLHALDWYYNNGYTFVEAGDGDELWEYPKFKHIRIAHSDIFTNLKKFHDEKRLIILYGNHNIYLKRKQYVCKNYYHYYDEYKQEVVDLLAGLCPREALVLKHKKTGQEILVVHGHQGDAINDQFWFLSELLLRYFWKYMHVVGFHNPSSPARNLYKR
;
A
#
# COMPACT_ATOMS: atom_id res chain seq x y z
N MET A 1 -18.87 19.73 0.41
CA MET A 1 -19.24 18.46 1.08
C MET A 1 -18.10 18.02 2.00
N PHE A 2 -18.35 17.08 2.92
CA PHE A 2 -17.32 16.57 3.83
C PHE A 2 -16.15 15.89 3.09
N THR A 3 -16.45 15.24 1.96
CA THR A 3 -15.47 14.69 1.01
C THR A 3 -14.52 15.77 0.48
N ASP A 4 -15.02 16.91 0.00
CA ASP A 4 -14.17 18.01 -0.48
C ASP A 4 -13.24 18.52 0.61
N GLN A 5 -13.73 18.61 1.85
CA GLN A 5 -12.93 19.04 3.00
C GLN A 5 -11.80 18.06 3.28
N ARG A 6 -12.07 16.75 3.27
CA ARG A 6 -11.05 15.72 3.52
C ARG A 6 -10.03 15.63 2.38
N LEU A 7 -10.48 15.69 1.13
CA LEU A 7 -9.57 15.73 -0.03
C LEU A 7 -8.71 17.00 -0.02
N THR A 8 -9.28 18.15 0.35
CA THR A 8 -8.53 19.41 0.51
C THR A 8 -7.50 19.30 1.64
N GLN A 9 -7.85 18.69 2.77
CA GLN A 9 -6.89 18.42 3.85
C GLN A 9 -5.78 17.48 3.41
N ALA A 10 -6.09 16.40 2.69
CA ALA A 10 -5.11 15.47 2.16
C ALA A 10 -4.16 16.17 1.18
N TYR A 11 -4.68 17.00 0.27
CA TYR A 11 -3.89 17.82 -0.64
C TYR A 11 -2.97 18.81 0.11
N ASN A 12 -3.50 19.56 1.08
CA ASN A 12 -2.73 20.56 1.83
C ASN A 12 -1.60 19.94 2.68
N ASN A 13 -1.80 18.71 3.16
CA ASN A 13 -0.81 17.98 3.96
C ASN A 13 0.06 17.03 3.12
N ALA A 14 -0.18 16.94 1.81
CA ALA A 14 0.51 16.01 0.93
C ALA A 14 2.01 16.30 0.88
N LYS A 15 2.81 15.24 0.76
CA LYS A 15 4.22 15.42 0.40
C LYS A 15 4.26 15.97 -1.03
N VAL A 16 4.92 17.10 -1.25
CA VAL A 16 5.18 17.61 -2.60
C VAL A 16 6.48 17.00 -3.12
N LEU A 17 6.44 16.43 -4.32
CA LEU A 17 7.60 15.93 -5.03
C LEU A 17 7.69 16.62 -6.40
N LEU A 18 8.84 17.20 -6.69
CA LEU A 18 9.08 17.85 -7.97
C LEU A 18 9.45 16.83 -9.04
N PHE A 19 8.86 16.94 -10.22
CA PHE A 19 9.19 16.12 -11.38
C PHE A 19 9.44 16.95 -12.65
N ASP A 20 10.03 16.33 -13.65
CA ASP A 20 10.34 16.91 -14.96
C ASP A 20 10.06 15.91 -16.09
N ASP A 21 10.32 16.35 -17.32
CA ASP A 21 10.12 15.62 -18.58
C ASP A 21 10.86 14.26 -18.65
N HIS A 22 11.81 13.99 -17.74
CA HIS A 22 12.60 12.76 -17.69
C HIS A 22 12.28 11.88 -16.48
N SER A 23 11.44 12.38 -15.56
CA SER A 23 11.07 11.65 -14.35
C SER A 23 10.14 10.49 -14.67
N LYS A 24 10.44 9.29 -14.14
CA LYS A 24 9.65 8.08 -14.35
C LYS A 24 9.01 7.62 -13.04
N PHE A 25 7.70 7.40 -13.06
CA PHE A 25 6.92 6.91 -11.92
C PHE A 25 6.09 5.69 -12.31
N ILE A 26 5.96 4.76 -11.37
CA ILE A 26 5.00 3.65 -11.45
C ILE A 26 4.12 3.70 -10.20
N PHE A 27 2.82 3.47 -10.40
CA PHE A 27 1.81 3.49 -9.34
C PHE A 27 1.15 2.13 -9.26
N PHE A 28 1.33 1.44 -8.14
CA PHE A 28 0.56 0.25 -7.80
C PHE A 28 -0.34 0.57 -6.60
N SER A 29 -1.56 0.04 -6.59
CA SER A 29 -2.54 0.19 -5.50
C SER A 29 -3.25 -1.14 -5.31
N ASP A 30 -3.91 -1.32 -4.17
CA ASP A 30 -4.84 -2.45 -3.93
C ASP A 30 -4.20 -3.81 -4.23
N SER A 31 -2.93 -3.94 -3.82
CA SER A 31 -2.23 -5.22 -3.95
C SER A 31 -2.74 -6.21 -2.91
N HIS A 32 -3.14 -5.74 -1.72
CA HIS A 32 -3.72 -6.56 -0.66
C HIS A 32 -2.89 -7.82 -0.35
N ARG A 33 -1.57 -7.65 -0.15
CA ARG A 33 -0.67 -8.75 0.19
C ARG A 33 -1.09 -9.39 1.52
N GLY A 34 -1.50 -10.65 1.47
CA GLY A 34 -1.88 -11.45 2.64
C GLY A 34 -0.75 -12.32 3.16
N ASP A 35 -1.08 -13.50 3.71
CA ASP A 35 -0.14 -14.43 4.34
C ASP A 35 0.18 -15.69 3.50
N ASP A 36 -0.07 -15.67 2.20
CA ASP A 36 0.09 -16.80 1.26
C ASP A 36 -0.80 -18.02 1.56
N SER A 37 -1.84 -17.84 2.39
CA SER A 37 -2.88 -18.84 2.58
C SER A 37 -3.84 -18.90 1.36
N VAL A 38 -4.75 -19.87 1.37
CA VAL A 38 -5.78 -20.02 0.31
C VAL A 38 -6.68 -18.79 0.20
N SER A 39 -6.85 -18.03 1.29
CA SER A 39 -7.63 -16.78 1.30
C SER A 39 -6.80 -15.55 0.88
N ASP A 40 -5.49 -15.70 0.65
CA ASP A 40 -4.64 -14.63 0.11
C ASP A 40 -4.81 -14.57 -1.42
N GLU A 41 -5.63 -13.65 -1.91
CA GLU A 41 -5.85 -13.47 -3.34
C GLU A 41 -4.60 -12.95 -4.06
N PHE A 42 -3.76 -12.16 -3.37
CA PHE A 42 -2.53 -11.62 -3.94
C PHE A 42 -1.51 -12.71 -4.27
N ALA A 43 -1.45 -13.77 -3.45
CA ALA A 43 -0.53 -14.89 -3.63
C ALA A 43 -0.56 -15.48 -5.05
N ARG A 44 -1.72 -15.49 -5.71
CA ARG A 44 -1.89 -15.99 -7.08
C ARG A 44 -1.22 -15.10 -8.13
N ASN A 45 -1.05 -13.82 -7.83
CA ASN A 45 -0.49 -12.80 -8.72
C ASN A 45 0.93 -12.35 -8.31
N GLN A 46 1.48 -12.90 -7.22
CA GLN A 46 2.76 -12.46 -6.66
C GLN A 46 3.91 -12.48 -7.69
N ASN A 47 3.97 -13.51 -8.53
CA ASN A 47 5.02 -13.66 -9.55
C ASN A 47 4.91 -12.59 -10.64
N LEU A 48 3.69 -12.27 -11.08
CA LEU A 48 3.45 -11.21 -12.07
C LEU A 48 3.82 -9.85 -11.49
N PHE A 49 3.40 -9.59 -10.24
CA PHE A 49 3.72 -8.38 -9.52
C PHE A 49 5.23 -8.22 -9.35
N LEU A 50 5.93 -9.28 -8.90
CA LEU A 50 7.37 -9.27 -8.68
C LEU A 50 8.13 -9.01 -9.98
N HIS A 51 7.73 -9.65 -11.08
CA HIS A 51 8.35 -9.44 -12.38
C HIS A 51 8.21 -7.99 -12.87
N ALA A 52 7.00 -7.42 -12.74
CA ALA A 52 6.78 -6.02 -13.08
C ALA A 52 7.60 -5.09 -12.19
N LEU A 53 7.61 -5.32 -10.87
CA LEU A 53 8.35 -4.53 -9.91
C LEU A 53 9.86 -4.53 -10.20
N ASP A 54 10.42 -5.69 -10.53
CA ASP A 54 11.84 -5.82 -10.91
C ASP A 54 12.15 -5.08 -12.22
N TRP A 55 11.27 -5.19 -13.22
CA TRP A 55 11.43 -4.46 -14.48
C TRP A 55 11.44 -2.94 -14.26
N TYR A 56 10.50 -2.41 -13.48
CA TYR A 56 10.45 -0.97 -13.17
C TYR A 56 11.66 -0.50 -12.36
N TYR A 57 12.14 -1.34 -11.44
CA TYR A 57 13.35 -1.08 -10.67
C TYR A 57 14.55 -0.89 -11.61
N ASN A 58 14.78 -1.87 -12.50
CA ASN A 58 15.89 -1.88 -13.44
C ASN A 58 15.83 -0.76 -14.49
N ASN A 59 14.64 -0.21 -14.75
CA ASN A 59 14.43 0.89 -15.70
C ASN A 59 14.40 2.29 -15.05
N GLY A 60 14.79 2.39 -13.77
CA GLY A 60 15.00 3.67 -13.07
C GLY A 60 13.73 4.39 -12.65
N TYR A 61 12.62 3.66 -12.42
CA TYR A 61 11.36 4.27 -11.98
C TYR A 61 11.39 4.62 -10.49
N THR A 62 10.64 5.64 -10.10
CA THR A 62 10.20 5.83 -8.71
C THR A 62 8.93 5.03 -8.49
N PHE A 63 8.94 4.15 -7.49
CA PHE A 63 7.81 3.32 -7.14
C PHE A 63 6.92 4.03 -6.11
N VAL A 64 5.65 4.19 -6.45
CA VAL A 64 4.62 4.74 -5.58
C VAL A 64 3.58 3.66 -5.31
N GLU A 65 3.53 3.18 -4.08
CA GLU A 65 2.44 2.33 -3.60
C GLU A 65 1.29 3.24 -3.13
N ALA A 66 0.23 3.35 -3.93
CA ALA A 66 -0.88 4.28 -3.76
C ALA A 66 -1.98 3.75 -2.82
N GLY A 67 -1.59 3.12 -1.71
CA GLY A 67 -2.49 2.56 -0.71
C GLY A 67 -2.73 1.07 -0.86
N ASP A 68 -3.17 0.46 0.24
CA ASP A 68 -3.63 -0.92 0.31
C ASP A 68 -2.68 -1.95 -0.32
N GLY A 69 -1.39 -1.76 -0.06
CA GLY A 69 -0.35 -2.71 -0.43
C GLY A 69 -0.40 -3.99 0.40
N ASP A 70 -0.62 -3.86 1.72
CA ASP A 70 -0.64 -4.98 2.67
C ASP A 70 -2.05 -5.12 3.28
N GLU A 71 -2.58 -6.34 3.33
CA GLU A 71 -3.94 -6.63 3.83
C GLU A 71 -3.94 -6.79 5.37
N LEU A 72 -3.72 -5.69 6.09
CA LEU A 72 -3.62 -5.73 7.56
C LEU A 72 -4.98 -5.86 8.26
N TRP A 73 -6.10 -5.65 7.57
CA TRP A 73 -7.42 -5.89 8.13
C TRP A 73 -7.69 -7.39 8.26
N GLU A 74 -7.44 -8.19 7.22
CA GLU A 74 -7.60 -9.65 7.32
C GLU A 74 -6.41 -10.37 7.97
N TYR A 75 -5.19 -9.81 7.83
CA TYR A 75 -3.94 -10.38 8.33
C TYR A 75 -3.19 -9.39 9.25
N PRO A 76 -3.58 -9.26 10.53
CA PRO A 76 -3.10 -8.19 11.42
C PRO A 76 -1.60 -8.24 11.76
N LYS A 77 -0.96 -9.40 11.53
CA LYS A 77 0.45 -9.62 11.86
C LYS A 77 1.31 -9.45 10.61
N PHE A 78 1.85 -8.24 10.43
CA PHE A 78 2.76 -7.92 9.33
C PHE A 78 3.92 -8.92 9.18
N LYS A 79 4.43 -9.50 10.28
CA LYS A 79 5.48 -10.55 10.22
C LYS A 79 5.10 -11.69 9.28
N HIS A 80 3.84 -12.12 9.26
CA HIS A 80 3.39 -13.22 8.39
C HIS A 80 3.34 -12.78 6.93
N ILE A 81 2.77 -11.61 6.63
CA ILE A 81 2.77 -11.02 5.27
C ILE A 81 4.19 -10.89 4.72
N ARG A 82 5.11 -10.36 5.54
CA ARG A 82 6.53 -10.19 5.16
C ARG A 82 7.22 -11.52 4.85
N ILE A 83 6.93 -12.57 5.61
CA ILE A 83 7.53 -13.90 5.40
C ILE A 83 6.96 -14.52 4.12
N ALA A 84 5.63 -14.48 3.97
CA ALA A 84 4.90 -14.97 2.80
C ALA A 84 5.44 -14.36 1.49
N HIS A 85 5.65 -13.04 1.49
CA HIS A 85 5.99 -12.28 0.28
C HIS A 85 7.43 -11.72 0.32
N SER A 86 8.37 -12.50 0.85
CA SER A 86 9.74 -12.03 1.15
C SER A 86 10.51 -11.48 -0.04
N ASP A 87 10.33 -12.04 -1.25
CA ASP A 87 10.95 -11.55 -2.49
C ASP A 87 10.44 -10.16 -2.89
N ILE A 88 9.14 -9.90 -2.67
CA ILE A 88 8.53 -8.60 -2.94
C ILE A 88 9.11 -7.54 -2.00
N PHE A 89 9.18 -7.84 -0.70
CA PHE A 89 9.78 -6.92 0.27
C PHE A 89 11.28 -6.69 0.02
N THR A 90 11.99 -7.71 -0.48
CA THR A 90 13.38 -7.57 -0.93
C THR A 90 13.48 -6.57 -2.09
N ASN A 91 12.59 -6.65 -3.08
CA ASN A 91 12.55 -5.67 -4.17
C ASN A 91 12.13 -4.27 -3.71
N LEU A 92 11.12 -4.15 -2.83
CA LEU A 92 10.74 -2.86 -2.23
C LEU A 92 11.91 -2.22 -1.46
N LYS A 93 12.70 -3.04 -0.76
CA LYS A 93 13.92 -2.58 -0.08
C LYS A 93 14.93 -1.96 -1.06
N LYS A 94 15.11 -2.52 -2.26
CA LYS A 94 15.98 -1.91 -3.28
C LYS A 94 15.53 -0.49 -3.67
N PHE A 95 14.23 -0.28 -3.90
CA PHE A 95 13.69 1.07 -4.15
C PHE A 95 13.90 2.00 -2.96
N HIS A 96 13.70 1.48 -1.74
CA HIS A 96 13.85 2.26 -0.51
C HIS A 96 15.28 2.75 -0.29
N ASP A 97 16.25 1.85 -0.43
CA ASP A 97 17.67 2.14 -0.21
C ASP A 97 18.18 3.20 -1.20
N GLU A 98 17.60 3.25 -2.41
CA GLU A 98 17.86 4.30 -3.40
C GLU A 98 16.96 5.54 -3.29
N LYS A 99 16.13 5.64 -2.24
CA LYS A 99 15.18 6.75 -2.03
C LYS A 99 14.16 6.92 -3.16
N ARG A 100 13.83 5.82 -3.85
CA ARG A 100 12.84 5.70 -4.94
C ARG A 100 11.55 4.98 -4.51
N LEU A 101 11.34 4.77 -3.21
CA LEU A 101 10.11 4.19 -2.64
C LEU A 101 9.25 5.29 -2.00
N ILE A 102 7.98 5.35 -2.39
CA ILE A 102 6.95 6.16 -1.73
C ILE A 102 5.77 5.23 -1.40
N ILE A 103 5.39 5.16 -0.13
CA ILE A 103 4.21 4.42 0.31
C ILE A 103 3.16 5.41 0.79
N LEU A 104 2.00 5.36 0.15
CA LEU A 104 0.77 5.93 0.66
C LEU A 104 0.01 4.85 1.43
N TYR A 105 -0.58 5.19 2.56
CA TYR A 105 -1.48 4.27 3.25
C TYR A 105 -2.89 4.41 2.69
N GLY A 106 -3.59 3.29 2.56
CA GLY A 106 -5.02 3.19 2.34
C GLY A 106 -5.75 2.78 3.61
N ASN A 107 -6.98 2.30 3.48
CA ASN A 107 -7.78 1.88 4.63
C ASN A 107 -7.32 0.51 5.16
N HIS A 108 -7.02 -0.47 4.31
CA HIS A 108 -6.61 -1.82 4.74
C HIS A 108 -5.28 -1.81 5.49
N ASN A 109 -4.44 -0.81 5.23
CA ASN A 109 -3.15 -0.64 5.89
C ASN A 109 -3.04 0.69 6.68
N ILE A 110 -4.17 1.23 7.16
CA ILE A 110 -4.28 2.51 7.88
C ILE A 110 -3.35 2.66 9.09
N TYR A 111 -2.92 1.54 9.69
CA TYR A 111 -1.94 1.52 10.78
C TYR A 111 -0.60 2.16 10.42
N LEU A 112 -0.24 2.21 9.13
CA LEU A 112 0.95 2.90 8.61
C LEU A 112 0.94 4.41 8.87
N LYS A 113 -0.23 5.02 9.18
CA LYS A 113 -0.32 6.40 9.67
C LYS A 113 0.44 6.62 10.98
N ARG A 114 0.62 5.56 11.80
CA ARG A 114 1.26 5.65 13.12
C ARG A 114 2.74 5.32 13.03
N LYS A 115 3.60 6.32 13.24
CA LYS A 115 5.07 6.15 13.23
C LYS A 115 5.55 4.98 14.10
N GLN A 116 5.01 4.83 15.31
CA GLN A 116 5.37 3.72 16.21
C GLN A 116 5.09 2.34 15.60
N TYR A 117 3.98 2.19 14.88
CA TYR A 117 3.64 0.94 14.19
C TYR A 117 4.64 0.66 13.05
N VAL A 118 4.98 1.68 12.26
CA VAL A 118 5.96 1.57 11.16
C VAL A 118 7.35 1.22 11.71
N CYS A 119 7.83 1.91 12.74
CA CYS A 119 9.13 1.60 13.36
C CYS A 119 9.19 0.17 13.90
N LYS A 120 8.10 -0.32 14.49
CA LYS A 120 8.03 -1.67 15.07
C LYS A 120 8.00 -2.77 14.00
N ASN A 121 7.30 -2.54 12.88
CA ASN A 121 7.00 -3.60 11.93
C ASN A 121 7.79 -3.51 10.61
N TYR A 122 8.07 -2.31 10.11
CA TYR A 122 8.63 -2.10 8.77
C TYR A 122 10.11 -1.70 8.76
N TYR A 123 10.69 -1.30 9.90
CA TYR A 123 12.10 -0.84 9.89
C TYR A 123 13.07 -2.00 9.87
N HIS A 124 12.79 -3.05 10.65
CA HIS A 124 13.69 -4.19 10.80
C HIS A 124 12.88 -5.49 10.89
N TYR A 125 13.54 -6.61 10.62
CA TYR A 125 13.01 -7.94 10.88
C TYR A 125 14.11 -8.83 11.47
N TYR A 126 13.71 -9.92 12.12
CA TYR A 126 14.65 -10.94 12.59
C TYR A 126 14.87 -11.96 11.47
N ASP A 127 16.11 -12.11 11.03
CA ASP A 127 16.55 -13.12 10.06
C ASP A 127 16.89 -14.41 10.82
N GLU A 128 16.05 -15.44 10.68
CA GLU A 128 16.22 -16.71 11.38
C GLU A 128 17.40 -17.53 10.86
N TYR A 129 17.89 -17.27 9.64
CA TYR A 129 19.08 -17.95 9.12
C TYR A 129 20.35 -17.32 9.69
N LYS A 130 20.42 -15.99 9.71
CA LYS A 130 21.59 -15.24 10.21
C LYS A 130 21.58 -15.06 11.74
N GLN A 131 20.46 -15.34 12.39
CA GLN A 131 20.24 -15.12 13.82
C GLN A 131 20.49 -13.65 14.23
N GLU A 132 20.07 -12.70 13.39
CA GLU A 132 20.30 -11.27 13.62
C GLU A 132 19.09 -10.41 13.20
N VAL A 133 19.05 -9.17 13.70
CA VAL A 133 18.07 -8.17 13.27
C VAL A 133 18.64 -7.44 12.06
N VAL A 134 17.89 -7.44 10.96
CA VAL A 134 18.29 -6.84 9.67
C VAL A 134 17.34 -5.71 9.30
N ASP A 135 17.90 -4.68 8.66
CA ASP A 135 17.14 -3.57 8.10
C ASP A 135 16.21 -4.01 6.96
N LEU A 136 14.94 -3.63 7.07
CA LEU A 136 13.93 -3.77 6.02
C LEU A 136 13.79 -2.42 5.30
N LEU A 137 12.95 -1.53 5.81
CA LEU A 137 12.69 -0.17 5.31
C LEU A 137 12.98 0.85 6.42
N ALA A 138 14.19 0.81 6.96
CA ALA A 138 14.59 1.67 8.07
C ALA A 138 14.45 3.16 7.71
N GLY A 139 13.66 3.90 8.50
CA GLY A 139 13.37 5.32 8.23
C GLY A 139 12.17 5.57 7.31
N LEU A 140 11.44 4.52 6.89
CA LEU A 140 10.21 4.65 6.13
C LEU A 140 9.23 5.62 6.82
N CYS A 141 8.67 6.52 6.02
CA CYS A 141 7.68 7.51 6.43
C CYS A 141 6.49 7.49 5.45
N PRO A 142 5.50 6.60 5.67
CA PRO A 142 4.30 6.53 4.85
C PRO A 142 3.53 7.85 4.87
N ARG A 143 2.82 8.14 3.79
CA ARG A 143 2.09 9.42 3.61
C ARG A 143 0.61 9.17 3.36
N GLU A 144 -0.22 10.15 3.68
CA GLU A 144 -1.65 10.09 3.33
C GLU A 144 -1.86 10.38 1.84
N ALA A 145 -1.08 11.31 1.30
CA ALA A 145 -1.20 11.80 -0.07
C ALA A 145 0.16 12.29 -0.61
N LEU A 146 0.26 12.35 -1.93
CA LEU A 146 1.42 12.86 -2.68
C LEU A 146 0.94 13.86 -3.72
N VAL A 147 1.62 15.00 -3.83
CA VAL A 147 1.45 15.94 -4.95
C VAL A 147 2.71 15.91 -5.79
N LEU A 148 2.58 15.47 -7.04
CA LEU A 148 3.62 15.61 -8.03
C LEU A 148 3.48 16.98 -8.69
N LYS A 149 4.53 17.80 -8.62
CA LYS A 149 4.53 19.14 -9.22
C LYS A 149 5.60 19.26 -10.30
N HIS A 150 5.18 19.59 -11.51
CA HIS A 150 6.10 19.73 -12.63
C HIS A 150 6.95 21.00 -12.46
N LYS A 151 8.27 20.87 -12.55
CA LYS A 151 9.22 21.97 -12.26
C LYS A 151 9.02 23.21 -13.14
N LYS A 152 8.67 23.03 -14.42
CA LYS A 152 8.55 24.14 -15.40
C LYS A 152 7.14 24.70 -15.51
N THR A 153 6.15 23.83 -15.63
CA THR A 153 4.75 24.23 -15.90
C THR A 153 3.98 24.52 -14.63
N GLY A 154 4.46 24.06 -13.47
CA GLY A 154 3.74 24.14 -12.20
C GLY A 154 2.51 23.22 -12.15
N GLN A 155 2.29 22.36 -13.14
CA GLN A 155 1.19 21.40 -13.15
C GLN A 155 1.30 20.48 -11.94
N GLU A 156 0.20 20.30 -11.23
CA GLU A 156 0.12 19.43 -10.07
C GLU A 156 -0.76 18.21 -10.35
N ILE A 157 -0.29 17.05 -9.90
CA ILE A 157 -1.03 15.79 -9.93
C ILE A 157 -1.14 15.34 -8.48
N LEU A 158 -2.37 15.31 -7.96
CA LEU A 158 -2.67 14.76 -6.64
C LEU A 158 -2.83 13.24 -6.75
N VAL A 159 -2.14 12.53 -5.88
CA VAL A 159 -2.22 11.07 -5.72
C VAL A 159 -2.74 10.76 -4.33
N VAL A 160 -3.88 10.08 -4.28
CA VAL A 160 -4.56 9.59 -3.09
C VAL A 160 -5.03 8.17 -3.36
N HIS A 161 -5.22 7.38 -2.29
CA HIS A 161 -5.79 6.05 -2.41
C HIS A 161 -7.28 6.09 -2.74
N GLY A 162 -8.05 6.94 -2.04
CA GLY A 162 -9.48 7.13 -2.27
C GLY A 162 -10.30 7.09 -0.98
N HIS A 163 -9.86 6.30 0.01
CA HIS A 163 -10.54 6.21 1.32
C HIS A 163 -10.75 7.59 1.97
N GLN A 164 -9.86 8.56 1.72
CA GLN A 164 -9.96 9.93 2.21
C GLN A 164 -11.31 10.62 1.88
N GLY A 165 -12.00 10.19 0.82
CA GLY A 165 -13.31 10.71 0.43
C GLY A 165 -14.51 9.98 1.05
N ASP A 166 -14.29 8.87 1.75
CA ASP A 166 -15.30 7.95 2.27
C ASP A 166 -15.25 7.93 3.81
N ALA A 167 -16.28 8.46 4.46
CA ALA A 167 -16.34 8.54 5.92
C ALA A 167 -16.29 7.18 6.61
N ILE A 168 -16.84 6.12 6.01
CA ILE A 168 -16.84 4.78 6.60
C ILE A 168 -15.42 4.21 6.56
N ASN A 169 -14.73 4.34 5.43
CA ASN A 169 -13.39 3.79 5.24
C ASN A 169 -12.27 4.68 5.81
N ASP A 170 -12.53 5.97 6.07
CA ASP A 170 -11.58 6.91 6.68
C ASP A 170 -11.77 7.05 8.20
N GLN A 171 -13.02 7.15 8.69
CA GLN A 171 -13.31 7.55 10.07
C GLN A 171 -13.89 6.41 10.91
N PHE A 172 -14.69 5.54 10.29
CA PHE A 172 -15.28 4.36 10.94
C PHE A 172 -14.61 3.06 10.51
N TRP A 173 -13.37 3.15 10.05
CA TRP A 173 -12.63 2.05 9.45
C TRP A 173 -12.52 0.82 10.36
N PHE A 174 -12.54 1.01 11.69
CA PHE A 174 -12.52 -0.08 12.68
C PHE A 174 -13.77 -0.98 12.63
N LEU A 175 -14.93 -0.45 12.23
CA LEU A 175 -16.14 -1.25 12.03
C LEU A 175 -16.04 -2.08 10.75
N SER A 176 -15.55 -1.47 9.67
CA SER A 176 -15.28 -2.15 8.41
C SER A 176 -14.23 -3.25 8.57
N GLU A 177 -13.12 -2.96 9.28
CA GLU A 177 -12.08 -3.93 9.62
C GLU A 177 -12.66 -5.11 10.40
N LEU A 178 -13.47 -4.87 11.43
CA LEU A 178 -14.07 -5.94 12.24
C LEU A 178 -14.94 -6.86 11.38
N LEU A 179 -15.77 -6.27 10.52
CA LEU A 179 -16.64 -7.02 9.62
C LEU A 179 -15.82 -7.83 8.61
N LEU A 180 -14.81 -7.25 7.98
CA LEU A 180 -13.96 -7.96 7.03
C LEU A 180 -13.17 -9.09 7.71
N ARG A 181 -12.51 -8.80 8.83
CA ARG A 181 -11.67 -9.74 9.58
C ARG A 181 -12.42 -10.97 10.07
N TYR A 182 -13.63 -10.78 10.61
CA TYR A 182 -14.36 -11.86 11.29
C TYR A 182 -15.48 -12.47 10.47
N PHE A 183 -15.89 -11.84 9.36
CA PHE A 183 -16.95 -12.36 8.50
C PHE A 183 -16.41 -12.73 7.10
N TRP A 184 -15.88 -11.77 6.35
CA TRP A 184 -15.50 -12.00 4.95
C TRP A 184 -14.33 -12.95 4.75
N LYS A 185 -13.31 -12.89 5.61
CA LYS A 185 -12.17 -13.82 5.56
C LYS A 185 -12.60 -15.29 5.52
N TYR A 186 -13.61 -15.65 6.31
CA TYR A 186 -14.12 -17.04 6.35
C TYR A 186 -15.02 -17.37 5.15
N MET A 187 -15.67 -16.38 4.57
CA MET A 187 -16.51 -16.57 3.38
C MET A 187 -15.68 -16.90 2.13
N HIS A 188 -14.47 -16.35 2.01
CA HIS A 188 -13.54 -16.69 0.93
C HIS A 188 -13.12 -18.18 1.00
N VAL A 189 -12.90 -18.70 2.21
CA VAL A 189 -12.59 -20.13 2.43
C VAL A 189 -13.74 -21.04 1.98
N VAL A 190 -14.98 -20.57 2.06
CA VAL A 190 -16.20 -21.31 1.64
C VAL A 190 -16.52 -21.09 0.14
N GLY A 191 -15.67 -20.34 -0.59
CA GLY A 191 -15.80 -20.14 -2.04
C GLY A 191 -16.70 -18.96 -2.46
N PHE A 192 -17.15 -18.14 -1.50
CA PHE A 192 -17.84 -16.90 -1.82
C PHE A 192 -16.82 -15.84 -2.24
N HIS A 193 -17.03 -15.27 -3.43
CA HIS A 193 -16.20 -14.20 -3.96
C HIS A 193 -16.78 -12.83 -3.55
N ASN A 194 -15.91 -11.87 -3.30
CA ASN A 194 -16.29 -10.52 -2.88
C ASN A 194 -17.34 -9.89 -3.84
N PRO A 195 -18.56 -9.55 -3.37
CA PRO A 195 -19.64 -9.01 -4.19
C PRO A 195 -19.37 -7.58 -4.67
N SER A 196 -18.43 -6.85 -4.06
CA SER A 196 -18.03 -5.51 -4.49
C SER A 196 -16.87 -5.49 -5.50
N SER A 197 -16.48 -6.64 -6.07
CA SER A 197 -15.45 -6.70 -7.11
C SER A 197 -15.78 -5.74 -8.28
N PRO A 198 -14.82 -4.89 -8.72
CA PRO A 198 -14.99 -4.00 -9.87
C PRO A 198 -15.42 -4.73 -11.15
N ALA A 199 -15.00 -6.00 -11.29
CA ALA A 199 -15.36 -6.84 -12.43
C ALA A 199 -16.88 -7.15 -12.51
N ARG A 200 -17.61 -7.03 -11.39
CA ARG A 200 -19.08 -7.23 -11.34
C ARG A 200 -19.87 -5.92 -11.25
N ASN A 201 -19.24 -4.83 -10.80
CA ASN A 201 -19.88 -3.52 -10.65
C ASN A 201 -19.57 -2.56 -11.82
N LEU A 202 -19.96 -2.94 -13.03
CA LEU A 202 -19.84 -2.11 -14.24
C LEU A 202 -20.59 -0.77 -14.18
N TYR A 203 -21.58 -0.63 -13.28
CA TYR A 203 -22.52 0.50 -13.26
C TYR A 203 -22.33 1.50 -12.11
N LYS A 204 -21.35 1.31 -11.23
CA LYS A 204 -20.98 2.35 -10.26
C LYS A 204 -19.78 3.13 -10.82
N ARG A 205 -20.08 4.32 -11.34
CA ARG A 205 -19.10 5.39 -11.61
C ARG A 205 -19.04 6.33 -10.43
#